data_AF-A0A9W8LGL1-F1
#
_entry.id   AF-A0A9W8LGL1-F1
#
_cell.length_a   1.000
_cell.length_b   1.000
_cell.length_c   1.000
_cell.angle_alpha   90.00
_cell.angle_beta   90.00
_cell.angle_gamma   90.00
#
_symmetry.space_group_name_H-M   'P 1'
#
loop_
_entity.id
_entity.type
_entity.pdbx_description
1 polymer ?
#
loop_
_entity_poly.entity_id
_entity_poly.type
_entity_poly.pdbx_seq_one_letter_code
_entity_poly.pdbx_strand_id
1 'polypeptide(L)'
;MGGPGLEVAKFTFYVFMPIGFMVYFGGPGFYERYVADDVFQFNPPPKQRIPTETGEIRRTLDDLRAAREQRRRMRERVMREMAAEDGGPGSKQ
;
A
#
# COMPACT_ATOMS: atom_id res chain seq x y z
N MET A 1 48.03 -25.47 -0.41
CA MET A 1 47.49 -24.38 0.43
C MET A 1 48.44 -23.19 0.27
N GLY A 2 47.98 -22.09 -0.34
CA GLY A 2 48.83 -20.92 -0.54
C GLY A 2 49.26 -20.38 0.82
N GLY A 3 50.57 -20.18 1.02
CA GLY A 3 51.19 -20.02 2.34
C GLY A 3 50.70 -18.84 3.19
N PRO A 4 51.41 -18.50 4.28
CA PRO A 4 50.93 -17.62 5.36
C PRO A 4 50.34 -16.27 4.90
N GLY A 5 50.83 -15.70 3.79
CA GLY A 5 50.28 -14.46 3.23
C GLY A 5 48.83 -14.57 2.75
N LEU A 6 48.42 -15.73 2.23
CA LEU A 6 47.05 -15.95 1.76
C LEU A 6 46.07 -16.07 2.96
N GLU A 7 46.54 -16.62 4.07
CA GLU A 7 45.76 -16.76 5.29
C GLU A 7 45.50 -15.40 5.93
N VAL A 8 46.53 -14.53 6.00
CA VAL A 8 46.39 -13.16 6.50
C VAL A 8 45.46 -12.31 5.62
N ALA A 9 45.56 -12.44 4.29
CA ALA A 9 44.67 -11.72 3.38
C ALA A 9 43.21 -12.14 3.55
N LYS A 10 42.93 -13.45 3.65
CA LYS A 10 41.59 -13.99 3.90
C LYS A 10 41.04 -13.55 5.25
N PHE A 11 41.86 -13.63 6.30
CA PHE A 11 41.47 -13.19 7.64
C PHE A 11 41.07 -11.71 7.64
N THR A 12 41.89 -10.86 7.02
CA THR A 12 41.60 -9.42 6.85
C THR A 12 40.29 -9.21 6.11
N PHE A 13 40.06 -9.92 4.99
CA PHE A 13 38.80 -9.84 4.25
C PHE A 13 37.60 -10.25 5.12
N TYR A 14 37.69 -11.39 5.81
CA TYR A 14 36.59 -11.88 6.65
C TYR A 14 36.26 -10.99 7.84
N VAL A 15 37.23 -10.23 8.37
CA VAL A 15 36.98 -9.30 9.47
C VAL A 15 36.47 -7.96 8.93
N PHE A 16 37.18 -7.35 7.99
CA PHE A 16 36.88 -5.98 7.55
C PHE A 16 35.71 -5.89 6.58
N MET A 17 35.45 -6.91 5.76
CA MET A 17 34.31 -6.91 4.83
C MET A 17 32.97 -6.79 5.55
N PRO A 18 32.61 -7.65 6.53
CA PRO A 18 31.33 -7.52 7.21
C PRO A 18 31.21 -6.24 8.03
N ILE A 19 32.30 -5.78 8.65
CA ILE A 19 32.33 -4.51 9.40
C ILE A 19 32.06 -3.34 8.45
N GLY A 20 32.75 -3.29 7.30
CA GLY A 20 32.53 -2.26 6.29
C GLY A 20 31.12 -2.28 5.73
N PHE A 21 30.56 -3.47 5.51
CA PHE A 21 29.17 -3.64 5.08
C PHE A 21 28.20 -3.07 6.13
N MET A 22 28.40 -3.38 7.41
CA MET A 22 27.56 -2.85 8.50
C MET A 22 27.68 -1.33 8.65
N VAL A 23 28.88 -0.75 8.49
CA VAL A 23 29.06 0.70 8.58
C VAL A 23 28.42 1.42 7.39
N TYR A 24 28.56 0.86 6.18
CA TYR A 24 28.01 1.47 4.97
C TYR A 24 26.47 1.39 4.93
N PHE A 25 25.91 0.20 5.16
CA PHE A 25 24.46 -0.01 5.08
C PHE A 25 23.72 0.31 6.39
N GLY A 26 24.40 0.22 7.55
CA GLY A 26 23.83 0.53 8.86
C GLY A 26 24.01 1.98 9.30
N GLY A 27 24.73 2.80 8.51
CA GLY A 27 24.89 4.22 8.80
C GLY A 27 23.57 5.00 8.62
N PRO A 28 23.35 6.08 9.40
CA PRO A 28 22.12 6.87 9.33
C PRO A 28 21.85 7.45 7.94
N GLY A 29 22.91 7.84 7.20
CA GLY A 29 22.76 8.39 5.85
C GLY A 29 22.25 7.39 4.80
N PHE A 30 22.52 6.08 4.97
CA PHE A 30 21.93 5.06 4.09
C PHE A 30 20.43 4.91 4.39
N TYR A 31 20.08 4.88 5.68
CA TYR A 31 18.69 4.77 6.12
C TYR A 31 17.84 5.96 5.64
N GLU A 32 18.33 7.18 5.85
CA GLU A 32 17.64 8.42 5.42
C GLU A 32 17.44 8.46 3.90
N ARG A 33 18.42 8.02 3.11
CA ARG A 33 18.35 8.11 1.64
C ARG A 33 17.48 7.02 1.00
N TYR A 34 17.47 5.81 1.55
CA TYR A 34 16.89 4.64 0.86
C TYR A 34 15.75 3.97 1.61
N VAL A 35 15.55 4.23 2.91
CA VAL A 35 14.56 3.51 3.72
C VAL A 35 13.50 4.44 4.29
N ALA A 36 13.89 5.63 4.76
CA ALA A 36 12.98 6.54 5.46
C ALA A 36 11.74 6.93 4.65
N ASP A 37 11.89 7.22 3.35
CA ASP A 37 10.78 7.67 2.51
C ASP A 37 9.92 6.53 1.96
N ASP A 38 10.52 5.37 1.69
CA ASP A 38 9.84 4.25 1.02
C ASP A 38 8.84 3.54 1.93
N VAL A 39 9.10 3.45 3.24
CA VAL A 39 8.18 2.80 4.21
C VAL A 39 6.80 3.46 4.22
N PHE A 40 6.73 4.77 4.02
CA PHE A 40 5.46 5.52 4.00
C PHE A 40 4.72 5.42 2.66
N GLN A 41 5.37 5.00 1.58
CA GLN A 41 4.70 4.77 0.30
C GLN A 41 4.04 3.39 0.23
N PHE A 42 4.66 2.37 0.83
CA PHE A 42 4.11 1.01 0.84
C PHE A 42 2.89 0.86 1.77
N ASN A 43 2.82 1.63 2.86
CA ASN A 43 1.67 1.65 3.75
C ASN A 43 1.32 3.08 4.17
N PRO A 44 0.77 3.89 3.24
CA PRO A 44 0.45 5.27 3.55
C PRO A 44 -0.60 5.32 4.66
N PRO A 45 -0.43 6.17 5.69
CA PRO A 45 -1.47 6.37 6.67
C PRO A 45 -2.76 6.80 5.96
N PRO A 46 -3.93 6.31 6.38
CA PRO A 46 -5.18 6.64 5.72
C PRO A 46 -5.37 8.16 5.68
N LYS A 47 -5.34 8.75 4.48
CA LYS A 47 -5.46 10.20 4.23
C LYS A 47 -6.86 10.76 4.56
N GLN A 48 -7.73 9.99 5.21
CA GLN A 48 -9.07 10.45 5.57
C GLN A 48 -8.97 11.54 6.62
N ARG A 49 -9.19 12.79 6.20
CA ARG A 49 -9.36 13.92 7.11
C ARG A 49 -10.67 13.70 7.87
N ILE A 50 -10.56 13.42 9.17
CA ILE A 50 -11.72 13.33 10.06
C ILE A 50 -12.12 14.76 10.39
N PRO A 51 -13.34 15.19 10.06
CA PRO A 51 -13.82 16.52 10.43
C PRO A 51 -13.87 16.64 11.95
N THR A 52 -13.28 17.69 12.51
CA THR A 52 -13.29 17.97 13.95
C THR A 52 -14.37 18.97 14.34
N GLU A 53 -14.83 19.78 13.39
CA GLU A 53 -15.85 20.81 13.61
C GLU A 53 -17.27 20.26 13.44
N THR A 54 -18.17 20.61 14.36
CA THR A 54 -19.54 20.08 14.37
C THR A 54 -20.33 20.41 13.10
N GLY A 55 -20.11 21.60 12.53
CA GLY A 55 -20.75 22.02 11.28
C GLY A 55 -20.25 21.23 10.06
N GLU A 56 -18.95 20.91 10.03
CA GLU A 56 -18.34 20.11 8.97
C GLU A 56 -18.84 18.67 9.05
N ILE A 57 -18.87 18.08 10.26
CA ILE A 57 -19.39 16.72 10.50
C ILE A 57 -20.79 16.53 9.92
N ARG A 58 -21.71 17.49 10.15
CA ARG A 58 -23.09 17.40 9.63
C ARG A 58 -23.12 17.38 8.11
N ARG A 59 -22.34 18.27 7.46
CA ARG A 59 -22.24 18.32 5.99
C ARG A 59 -21.70 17.00 5.43
N THR A 60 -20.60 16.49 5.99
CA THR A 60 -20.01 15.23 5.53
C THR A 60 -20.96 14.05 5.73
N LEU A 61 -21.75 14.04 6.81
CA LEU A 61 -22.76 13.00 7.06
C LEU A 61 -23.89 13.02 6.03
N ASP A 62 -24.36 14.21 5.66
CA ASP A 62 -25.41 14.36 4.65
C ASP A 62 -24.91 13.95 3.25
N ASP A 63 -23.68 14.33 2.90
CA ASP A 63 -23.03 13.87 1.66
C ASP A 63 -22.88 12.34 1.62
N LEU A 64 -22.48 11.73 2.74
CA LEU A 64 -22.35 10.27 2.86
C LEU A 64 -23.70 9.56 2.74
N ARG A 65 -24.79 10.15 3.26
CA ARG A 65 -26.15 9.62 3.12
C ARG A 65 -26.60 9.67 1.66
N ALA A 66 -26.44 10.82 1.00
CA ALA A 66 -26.77 10.99 -0.41
C ALA A 66 -26.00 9.99 -1.31
N ALA A 67 -24.70 9.83 -1.07
CA ALA A 67 -23.86 8.87 -1.80
C ALA A 67 -24.31 7.41 -1.60
N ARG A 68 -24.76 7.04 -0.39
CA ARG A 68 -25.32 5.71 -0.12
C ARG A 68 -26.61 5.46 -0.89
N GLU A 69 -27.52 6.43 -0.91
CA GLU A 69 -28.76 6.32 -1.67
C GLU A 69 -28.50 6.20 -3.17
N GLN A 70 -27.58 6.98 -3.72
CA GLN A 70 -27.22 6.88 -5.14
C GLN A 70 -26.67 5.50 -5.50
N ARG A 71 -25.74 4.97 -4.69
CA ARG A 71 -25.22 3.60 -4.88
C ARG A 71 -26.31 2.55 -4.81
N ARG A 72 -27.26 2.70 -3.88
CA ARG A 72 -28.40 1.78 -3.77
C ARG A 72 -29.27 1.83 -5.03
N ARG A 73 -29.64 3.02 -5.48
CA ARG A 73 -30.44 3.22 -6.71
C ARG A 73 -29.73 2.66 -7.94
N MET A 74 -28.41 2.83 -8.05
CA MET A 74 -27.62 2.27 -9.15
C MET A 74 -27.62 0.74 -9.14
N ARG A 75 -27.44 0.11 -7.96
CA ARG A 75 -27.51 -1.36 -7.82
C ARG A 75 -28.89 -1.90 -8.19
N GLU A 76 -29.95 -1.22 -7.76
CA GLU A 76 -31.33 -1.61 -8.10
C GLU A 76 -31.62 -1.49 -9.60
N ARG A 77 -31.07 -0.47 -10.28
CA ARG A 77 -31.15 -0.34 -11.75
C ARG A 77 -30.42 -1.47 -12.46
N VAL A 78 -29.16 -1.72 -12.10
CA VAL A 78 -28.35 -2.79 -12.71
C VAL A 78 -28.99 -4.16 -12.49
N MET A 79 -29.52 -4.45 -11.30
CA MET A 79 -30.23 -5.71 -11.05
C MET A 79 -31.52 -5.84 -11.87
N ARG A 80 -32.25 -4.74 -12.09
CA ARG A 80 -33.45 -4.75 -12.94
C ARG A 80 -33.12 -4.94 -14.42
N GLU A 81 -32.03 -4.34 -14.88
CA GLU A 81 -31.53 -4.52 -16.25
C GLU A 81 -31.08 -5.97 -16.48
N MET A 82 -30.28 -6.54 -15.57
CA MET A 82 -29.87 -7.95 -15.63
C MET A 82 -31.07 -8.92 -15.58
N ALA A 83 -32.07 -8.66 -14.74
CA ALA A 83 -33.27 -9.49 -14.67
C ALA A 83 -34.18 -9.36 -15.91
N ALA A 84 -34.11 -8.25 -16.64
CA ALA A 84 -34.82 -8.06 -17.90
C ALA A 84 -34.11 -8.75 -19.09
N GLU A 85 -32.78 -8.82 -19.06
CA GLU A 85 -31.98 -9.54 -20.06
C GLU A 85 -32.09 -11.06 -19.91
N ASP A 86 -32.12 -11.61 -18.69
CA ASP A 86 -32.33 -13.05 -18.43
C ASP A 86 -33.78 -13.52 -18.68
N GLY A 87 -34.72 -12.60 -18.93
CA GLY A 87 -36.15 -12.88 -19.15
C GLY A 87 -36.64 -12.86 -20.61
N GLY A 88 -35.76 -12.67 -21.60
CA GLY A 88 -36.10 -12.63 -23.04
C GLY A 88 -36.26 -14.02 -23.69
N PRO A 89 -37.15 -14.22 -24.68
CA PRO A 89 -37.96 -15.43 -24.85
C PRO A 89 -37.19 -16.61 -25.47
N GLY A 90 -36.87 -17.60 -24.64
CA GLY A 90 -36.43 -18.95 -25.03
C GLY A 90 -37.54 -20.01 -25.02
N SER A 91 -38.81 -19.64 -25.21
CA SER A 91 -39.93 -20.60 -25.27
C SER A 91 -40.67 -20.51 -26.61
N LYS A 92 -40.27 -21.38 -27.54
CA LYS A 92 -41.12 -22.10 -28.52
C LYS A 92 -40.22 -22.72 -29.60
N GLN A 93 -39.88 -23.99 -29.42
CA GLN A 93 -39.73 -24.96 -30.50
C GLN A 93 -40.66 -26.12 -30.19
#